data_AF-A0A1H9W404-F1
#
_entry.id   AF-A0A1H9W404-F1
#
_cell.length_a   1.000
_cell.length_b   1.000
_cell.length_c   1.000
_cell.angle_alpha   90.00
_cell.angle_beta   90.00
_cell.angle_gamma   90.00
#
_symmetry.space_group_name_H-M   'P 1'
#
loop_
_entity.id
_entity.type
_entity.pdbx_description
1 polymer ?
#
loop_
_entity_poly.entity_id
_entity_poly.type
_entity_poly.pdbx_seq_one_letter_code
_entity_poly.pdbx_strand_id
1 'polypeptide(L)'
;MFTPIRETQGKADCLKNMDRAHKDLFSRAVSTIRQPIESFFNWVNEKTQIQNASKVRSTRGLLVHIFGKLTACFLKPIFNP
;
A
#
# COMPACT_ATOMS: atom_id res chain seq x y z
N MET A 1 -3.72 -3.59 -12.14
CA MET A 1 -4.04 -2.98 -10.83
C MET A 1 -5.52 -3.22 -10.57
N PHE A 2 -5.87 -4.10 -9.63
CA PHE A 2 -7.29 -4.38 -9.31
C PHE A 2 -7.86 -3.20 -8.53
N THR A 3 -8.73 -2.43 -9.17
CA THR A 3 -9.45 -1.31 -8.57
C THR A 3 -10.87 -1.72 -8.23
N PRO A 4 -11.49 -1.10 -7.20
CA PRO A 4 -12.90 -1.32 -6.89
C PRO A 4 -13.76 -1.01 -8.11
N ILE A 5 -14.77 -1.85 -8.34
CA ILE A 5 -15.58 -1.83 -9.57
C ILE A 5 -16.69 -0.78 -9.43
N ARG A 6 -16.74 0.18 -10.36
CA ARG A 6 -17.79 1.22 -10.40
C ARG A 6 -19.16 0.62 -10.76
N GLU A 7 -20.24 1.09 -10.13
CA GLU A 7 -21.61 0.66 -10.47
C GLU A 7 -22.09 1.22 -11.82
N THR A 8 -22.84 0.41 -12.58
CA THR A 8 -23.46 0.78 -13.86
C THR A 8 -24.94 1.08 -13.62
N GLN A 9 -25.45 2.23 -14.07
CA GLN A 9 -26.86 2.61 -13.89
C GLN A 9 -27.80 1.84 -14.81
N GLY A 10 -29.02 1.51 -14.33
CA GLY A 10 -30.14 1.00 -15.15
C GLY A 10 -30.60 -0.45 -14.91
N LYS A 11 -30.10 -1.18 -13.90
CA LYS A 11 -30.50 -2.56 -13.61
C LYS A 11 -31.72 -2.64 -12.66
N ALA A 12 -32.57 -3.66 -12.83
CA ALA A 12 -33.65 -4.01 -11.90
C ALA A 12 -33.10 -4.23 -10.46
N ASP A 13 -33.87 -3.86 -9.44
CA ASP A 13 -33.40 -3.77 -8.04
C ASP A 13 -32.85 -5.09 -7.49
N CYS A 14 -33.44 -6.23 -7.86
CA CYS A 14 -32.96 -7.55 -7.46
C CYS A 14 -31.57 -7.88 -8.04
N LEU A 15 -31.36 -7.65 -9.34
CA LEU A 15 -30.06 -7.84 -10.00
C LEU A 15 -29.01 -6.86 -9.48
N LYS A 16 -29.42 -5.64 -9.15
CA LYS A 16 -28.54 -4.61 -8.58
C LYS A 16 -28.02 -5.01 -7.20
N ASN A 17 -28.89 -5.57 -6.35
CA ASN A 17 -28.49 -6.04 -5.03
C ASN A 17 -27.52 -7.22 -5.10
N MET A 18 -27.74 -8.16 -6.02
CA MET A 18 -26.81 -9.28 -6.24
C MET A 18 -25.45 -8.81 -6.78
N ASP A 19 -25.46 -7.95 -7.80
CA ASP A 19 -24.23 -7.38 -8.40
C ASP A 19 -23.42 -6.59 -7.37
N ARG A 20 -24.09 -5.82 -6.51
CA ARG A 20 -23.48 -5.10 -5.38
C ARG A 20 -22.84 -6.05 -4.38
N ALA A 21 -23.55 -7.08 -3.93
CA ALA A 21 -23.00 -8.05 -2.97
C ALA A 21 -21.72 -8.71 -3.49
N HIS A 22 -21.68 -9.09 -4.77
CA HIS A 22 -20.47 -9.64 -5.40
C HIS A 22 -19.32 -8.62 -5.46
N LYS A 23 -19.61 -7.37 -5.85
CA LYS A 23 -18.60 -6.29 -5.92
C LYS A 23 -18.05 -5.91 -4.56
N ASP A 24 -18.89 -5.91 -3.52
CA ASP A 24 -18.49 -5.61 -2.15
C ASP A 24 -17.58 -6.71 -1.59
N LEU A 25 -17.92 -7.98 -1.84
CA LEU A 25 -17.06 -9.12 -1.47
C LEU A 25 -15.70 -9.04 -2.17
N PHE A 26 -15.69 -8.76 -3.47
CA PHE A 26 -14.45 -8.60 -4.24
C PHE A 26 -13.61 -7.41 -3.73
N SER A 27 -14.24 -6.26 -3.50
CA SER A 27 -13.56 -5.05 -3.02
C SER A 27 -13.03 -5.25 -1.60
N ARG A 28 -13.75 -5.96 -0.74
CA ARG A 28 -13.29 -6.36 0.59
C ARG A 28 -12.05 -7.22 0.50
N ALA A 29 -12.06 -8.26 -0.32
CA ALA A 29 -10.90 -9.15 -0.51
C ALA A 29 -9.66 -8.38 -1.00
N VAL A 30 -9.83 -7.52 -2.00
CA VAL A 30 -8.73 -6.67 -2.51
C VAL A 30 -8.23 -5.69 -1.45
N SER A 31 -9.11 -5.10 -0.66
CA SER A 31 -8.75 -4.14 0.39
C SER A 31 -8.00 -4.81 1.54
N THR A 32 -8.43 -6.00 1.96
CA THR A 32 -7.77 -6.79 3.00
C THR A 32 -6.32 -7.13 2.65
N ILE A 33 -6.02 -7.34 1.37
CA ILE A 33 -4.63 -7.57 0.91
C ILE A 33 -3.82 -6.26 0.89
N ARG A 34 -4.46 -5.13 0.57
CA ARG A 34 -3.77 -3.83 0.43
C ARG A 34 -3.40 -3.20 1.78
N GLN A 35 -4.30 -3.25 2.75
CA GLN A 35 -4.12 -2.68 4.09
C GLN A 35 -2.81 -3.09 4.79
N PRO A 36 -2.39 -4.39 4.81
CA PRO A 36 -1.12 -4.77 5.42
C PRO A 36 0.08 -4.22 4.65
N ILE A 37 0.00 -4.09 3.33
CA ILE A 37 1.07 -3.52 2.50
C ILE A 37 1.21 -2.02 2.79
N GLU A 38 0.11 -1.27 2.82
CA GLU A 38 0.10 0.16 3.12
C GLU A 38 0.60 0.44 4.54
N SER A 39 0.13 -0.32 5.53
CA SER A 39 0.59 -0.16 6.92
C SER A 39 2.08 -0.48 7.09
N PHE A 40 2.58 -1.51 6.42
CA PHE A 40 4.01 -1.83 6.41
C PHE A 40 4.86 -0.70 5.82
N PHE A 41 4.51 -0.21 4.62
CA PHE A 41 5.26 0.89 4.00
C PHE A 41 5.13 2.21 4.76
N ASN A 42 3.98 2.47 5.39
CA ASN A 42 3.81 3.63 6.25
C ASN A 42 4.75 3.57 7.47
N TRP A 43 4.83 2.41 8.13
CA TRP A 43 5.74 2.19 9.26
C TRP A 43 7.21 2.36 8.85
N VAL A 44 7.63 1.78 7.72
CA VAL A 44 8.99 1.97 7.18
C VAL A 44 9.27 3.44 6.93
N ASN A 45 8.34 4.16 6.31
CA ASN A 45 8.51 5.58 6.01
C ASN A 45 8.57 6.43 7.29
N GLU A 46 7.78 6.12 8.31
CA GLU A 46 7.82 6.83 9.58
C GLU A 46 9.20 6.71 10.25
N LYS A 47 9.76 5.49 10.31
CA LYS A 47 11.05 5.22 10.97
C LYS A 47 12.26 5.74 10.20
N THR A 48 12.18 5.79 8.87
CA THR A 48 13.35 6.06 8.02
C THR A 48 13.25 7.32 7.18
N GLN A 49 12.04 7.84 6.96
CA GLN A 49 11.74 8.93 6.04
C GLN A 49 12.21 8.65 4.61
N ILE A 50 12.04 7.40 4.15
CA ILE A 50 12.53 6.92 2.85
C ILE A 50 11.98 7.71 1.65
N GLN A 51 10.78 8.32 1.78
CA GLN A 51 10.20 9.14 0.72
C GLN A 51 10.97 10.43 0.42
N ASN A 52 11.84 10.89 1.34
CA ASN A 52 12.76 12.00 1.06
C ASN A 52 13.80 11.65 -0.02
N ALA A 53 13.91 10.38 -0.42
CA ALA A 53 14.73 9.93 -1.54
C ALA A 53 14.40 10.66 -2.86
N SER A 54 13.18 11.17 -3.02
CA SER A 54 12.76 12.00 -4.17
C SER A 54 13.60 13.27 -4.35
N LYS A 55 14.25 13.77 -3.29
CA LYS A 55 15.11 14.96 -3.32
C LYS A 55 16.54 14.64 -3.79
N VAL A 56 16.91 13.37 -3.88
CA VAL A 56 18.26 12.95 -4.24
C VAL A 56 18.46 13.05 -5.75
N ARG A 57 19.37 13.92 -6.19
CA ARG A 57 19.62 14.23 -7.61
C ARG A 57 20.55 13.22 -8.33
N SER A 58 21.21 12.33 -7.59
CA SER A 58 22.18 11.37 -8.14
C SER A 58 21.71 9.94 -7.95
N THR A 59 21.76 9.13 -9.01
CA THR A 59 21.40 7.70 -8.98
C THR A 59 22.25 6.90 -7.99
N ARG A 60 23.56 7.17 -7.91
CA ARG A 60 24.44 6.51 -6.93
C ARG A 60 24.07 6.88 -5.50
N GLY A 61 23.80 8.16 -5.25
CA GLY A 61 23.34 8.64 -3.95
C GLY A 61 21.97 8.08 -3.55
N LEU A 62 21.08 7.90 -4.53
CA LEU A 62 19.76 7.32 -4.32
C LEU A 62 19.84 5.86 -3.85
N LEU A 63 20.69 5.06 -4.50
CA LEU A 63 20.90 3.65 -4.10
C LEU A 63 21.41 3.55 -2.67
N VAL A 64 22.45 4.32 -2.31
CA VAL A 64 23.00 4.33 -0.95
C VAL A 64 21.95 4.80 0.07
N HIS A 65 21.14 5.80 -0.28
CA HIS A 65 20.06 6.27 0.58
C HIS A 65 19.03 5.18 0.85
N ILE A 66 18.55 4.49 -0.19
CA ILE A 66 17.53 3.43 -0.08
C ILE A 66 18.07 2.27 0.76
N PHE A 67 19.23 1.71 0.40
CA PHE A 67 19.80 0.57 1.12
C PHE A 67 20.19 0.93 2.55
N GLY A 68 20.78 2.10 2.79
CA GLY A 68 21.13 2.54 4.15
C GLY A 68 19.92 2.73 5.06
N LYS A 69 18.83 3.32 4.54
CA LYS A 69 17.57 3.51 5.28
C LYS A 69 16.87 2.19 5.56
N LEU A 70 16.80 1.27 4.58
CA LEU A 70 16.25 -0.08 4.79
C LEU A 70 17.02 -0.83 5.88
N THR A 71 18.35 -0.86 5.80
CA THR A 71 19.20 -1.49 6.81
C THR A 71 18.97 -0.88 8.20
N ALA A 72 18.90 0.45 8.31
CA ALA A 72 18.58 1.12 9.57
C ALA A 72 17.17 0.78 10.10
N CYS A 73 16.19 0.58 9.22
CA CYS A 73 14.82 0.20 9.60
C CYS A 73 14.77 -1.18 10.26
N PHE A 74 15.50 -2.15 9.70
CA PHE A 74 15.48 -3.54 10.17
C PHE A 74 16.42 -3.79 11.33
N LEU A 75 17.56 -3.08 11.40
CA LEU A 75 18.50 -3.25 12.51
C LEU A 75 18.05 -2.52 13.79
N LYS A 76 17.36 -1.37 13.69
CA LYS A 76 16.92 -0.61 14.88
C LYS A 76 16.12 -1.44 15.90
N PRO A 77 15.07 -2.19 15.50
CA PRO A 77 14.30 -3.03 16.42
C PRO A 77 15.10 -4.19 17.01
N ILE A 78 16.17 -4.64 16.34
CA ILE A 78 17.00 -5.76 16.79
C ILE A 78 17.92 -5.33 17.93
N PHE A 79 18.46 -4.10 17.87
CA PHE A 79 19.41 -3.59 18.85
C PHE A 79 18.78 -2.81 20.02
N ASN A 80 17.49 -2.49 19.94
CA ASN A 80 16.73 -1.85 21.02
C ASN A 80 15.29 -2.38 21.01
N PRO A 81 15.00 -3.48 21.73
CA PRO A 81 13.66 -4.06 21.81
C PRO A 81 12.63 -3.10 22.42
#